data_AF-A0AA39GWP6-F1
#
_entry.id   AF-A0AA39GWP6-F1
#
_cell.length_a   1.000
_cell.length_b   1.000
_cell.length_c   1.000
_cell.angle_alpha   90.00
_cell.angle_beta   90.00
_cell.angle_gamma   90.00
#
_symmetry.space_group_name_H-M   'P 1'
#
loop_
_entity.id
_entity.type
_entity.pdbx_description
1 polymer ?
#
loop_
_entity_poly.entity_id
_entity_poly.type
_entity_poly.pdbx_seq_one_letter_code
_entity_poly.pdbx_strand_id
1 'polypeptide(L)'
;MNRTAVGLVGLLAFLALASADKNKKSSEEEVCGVPSYVDKLPTDKQEELREIWSSFTDGDSCEDEREQTKKFLEALPDKLKKQVQGQGKRWRGPKFLEGASDEVRQQFRDLWHDRSIKKEDKPQKFLELAEKTLDSEHLALFKKSEKEREARRKAFQSKVEKLSPEAKAAYDKLEKLREERMKIYDEIPESARKELRSLFWGRWHRRHHD
;
A
#
# COMPACT_ATOMS: atom_id res chain seq x y z
N MET A 1 -44.40 61.91 13.16
CA MET A 1 -43.66 63.11 13.57
C MET A 1 -42.18 62.80 13.57
N ASN A 2 -41.42 63.65 12.90
CA ASN A 2 -39.98 63.58 12.64
C ASN A 2 -39.15 63.54 13.93
N ARG A 3 -37.96 62.92 13.88
CA ARG A 3 -36.69 63.67 14.00
C ARG A 3 -35.46 62.79 13.70
N THR A 4 -34.68 63.32 12.77
CA THR A 4 -33.34 62.95 12.31
C THR A 4 -32.25 63.42 13.29
N ALA A 5 -31.16 62.65 13.39
CA ALA A 5 -29.77 63.08 13.58
C ALA A 5 -28.88 61.87 13.20
N VAL A 6 -28.15 61.84 12.07
CA VAL A 6 -26.79 62.41 11.85
C VAL A 6 -25.90 62.11 13.06
N GLY A 7 -24.81 61.36 13.03
CA GLY A 7 -24.03 60.68 12.00
C GLY A 7 -22.65 60.41 12.63
N LEU A 8 -21.96 59.33 12.29
CA LEU A 8 -20.51 59.35 12.20
C LEU A 8 -19.99 58.14 11.42
N VAL A 9 -19.15 58.47 10.45
CA VAL A 9 -18.36 57.60 9.59
C VAL A 9 -17.32 56.86 10.44
N GLY A 10 -17.21 55.55 10.25
CA GLY A 10 -16.18 54.70 10.84
C GLY A 10 -15.81 53.59 9.87
N LEU A 11 -14.98 53.95 8.90
CA LEU A 11 -14.42 53.11 7.84
C LEU A 11 -13.29 52.26 8.42
N LEU A 12 -13.45 50.93 8.53
CA LEU A 12 -12.30 50.04 8.74
C LEU A 12 -12.48 48.67 8.06
N ALA A 13 -11.75 48.56 6.95
CA ALA A 13 -10.91 47.45 6.52
C ALA A 13 -11.55 46.07 6.28
N PHE A 14 -11.71 45.77 4.99
CA PHE A 14 -11.65 44.44 4.41
C PHE A 14 -10.44 43.65 4.93
N LEU A 15 -10.69 42.49 5.52
CA LEU A 15 -9.76 41.36 5.50
C LEU A 15 -10.40 40.26 4.67
N ALA A 16 -10.12 40.31 3.36
CA ALA A 16 -10.36 39.18 2.48
C ALA A 16 -9.44 38.04 2.95
N LEU A 17 -10.01 37.02 3.58
CA LEU A 17 -9.37 35.73 3.75
C LEU A 17 -9.19 35.12 2.37
N ALA A 18 -8.02 35.35 1.77
CA ALA A 18 -7.55 34.53 0.66
C ALA A 18 -7.52 33.09 1.14
N SER A 19 -8.43 32.27 0.62
CA SER A 19 -8.35 30.82 0.76
C SER A 19 -7.16 30.39 -0.08
N ALA A 20 -6.01 30.22 0.58
CA ALA A 20 -4.88 29.52 -0.01
C ALA A 20 -5.34 28.08 -0.25
N ASP A 21 -5.49 27.73 -1.53
CA ASP A 21 -5.58 26.34 -1.99
C ASP A 21 -4.40 25.58 -1.39
N LYS A 22 -4.68 24.71 -0.42
CA LYS A 22 -3.71 23.78 0.12
C LYS A 22 -3.43 22.74 -0.96
N ASN A 23 -2.47 23.06 -1.82
CA ASN A 23 -1.95 22.11 -2.79
C ASN A 23 -1.38 20.91 -2.02
N LYS A 24 -1.81 19.73 -2.44
CA LYS A 24 -1.67 18.48 -1.71
C LYS A 24 -0.24 17.97 -1.90
N LYS A 25 0.66 18.38 -0.99
CA LYS A 25 2.08 17.99 -0.91
C LYS A 25 2.21 16.45 -0.91
N SER A 26 2.41 15.85 -2.08
CA SER A 26 2.67 14.41 -2.20
C SER A 26 4.09 14.15 -1.71
N SER A 27 4.23 13.19 -0.81
CA SER A 27 5.39 12.91 0.05
C SER A 27 6.69 12.43 -0.66
N GLU A 28 7.08 13.08 -1.75
CA GLU A 28 8.33 12.93 -2.48
C GLU A 28 8.87 14.32 -2.90
N GLU A 29 8.52 15.36 -2.13
CA GLU A 29 9.20 16.67 -2.05
C GLU A 29 10.36 16.53 -1.05
N GLU A 30 11.57 17.03 -1.25
CA GLU A 30 11.89 18.35 -1.83
C GLU A 30 13.41 18.45 -2.13
N VAL A 31 14.05 17.36 -2.61
CA VAL A 31 15.49 17.39 -2.91
C VAL A 31 15.68 17.53 -4.41
N CYS A 32 16.01 18.75 -4.85
CA CYS A 32 16.52 18.98 -6.20
C CYS A 32 17.87 18.28 -6.37
N GLY A 33 18.08 17.64 -7.51
CA GLY A 33 19.31 16.96 -7.85
C GLY A 33 19.08 15.74 -8.73
N VAL A 34 20.17 15.22 -9.28
CA VAL A 34 20.14 14.02 -10.13
C VAL A 34 19.43 12.88 -9.40
N PRO A 35 18.43 12.23 -10.02
CA PRO A 35 17.70 11.15 -9.38
C PRO A 35 18.61 9.98 -8.95
N SER A 36 18.36 9.45 -7.75
CA SER A 36 19.19 8.38 -7.14
C SER A 36 19.22 7.06 -7.93
N TYR A 37 18.34 6.87 -8.90
CA TYR A 37 18.32 5.71 -9.78
C TYR A 37 19.21 5.84 -11.02
N VAL A 38 19.91 6.97 -11.21
CA VAL A 38 20.75 7.23 -12.40
C VAL A 38 21.76 6.11 -12.67
N ASP A 39 22.45 5.60 -11.64
CA ASP A 39 23.48 4.56 -11.79
C ASP A 39 22.94 3.19 -12.22
N LYS A 40 21.60 3.05 -12.32
CA LYS A 40 20.91 1.82 -12.71
C LYS A 40 20.43 1.85 -14.15
N LEU A 41 20.57 2.99 -14.83
CA LEU A 41 20.33 3.11 -16.25
C LEU A 41 21.55 2.58 -17.04
N PRO A 42 21.39 2.11 -18.28
CA PRO A 42 22.51 1.91 -19.20
C PRO A 42 23.34 3.19 -19.37
N THR A 43 24.64 3.07 -19.61
CA THR A 43 25.60 4.20 -19.60
C THR A 43 25.14 5.39 -20.43
N ASP A 44 24.62 5.15 -21.63
CA ASP A 44 24.06 6.18 -22.53
C ASP A 44 22.91 6.95 -21.86
N LYS A 45 22.05 6.25 -21.14
CA LYS A 45 20.91 6.83 -20.42
C LYS A 45 21.31 7.49 -19.09
N GLN A 46 22.45 7.10 -18.51
CA GLN A 46 23.01 7.83 -17.36
C GLN A 46 23.53 9.20 -17.80
N GLU A 47 24.25 9.26 -18.92
CA GLU A 47 24.79 10.49 -19.48
C GLU A 47 23.67 11.46 -19.86
N GLU A 48 22.65 10.99 -20.59
CA GLU A 48 21.46 11.80 -20.92
C GLU A 48 20.77 12.38 -19.68
N LEU A 49 20.62 11.58 -18.61
CA LEU A 49 19.99 12.04 -17.38
C LEU A 49 20.88 13.00 -16.59
N ARG A 50 22.20 12.83 -16.59
CA ARG A 50 23.14 13.75 -15.93
C ARG A 50 23.21 15.09 -16.66
N GLU A 51 23.05 15.08 -17.99
CA GLU A 51 23.01 16.29 -18.81
C GLU A 51 21.78 17.16 -18.50
N ILE A 52 20.61 16.55 -18.27
CA ILE A 52 19.39 17.29 -17.85
C ILE A 52 19.64 18.13 -16.59
N TRP A 53 20.51 17.65 -15.69
CA TRP A 53 20.82 18.31 -14.42
C TRP A 53 22.16 19.04 -14.43
N SER A 54 22.85 19.15 -15.57
CA SER A 54 24.20 19.74 -15.65
C SER A 54 24.21 21.25 -15.37
N SER A 55 23.11 21.94 -15.67
CA SER A 55 22.91 23.37 -15.43
C SER A 55 22.34 23.70 -14.05
N PHE A 56 21.94 22.70 -13.26
CA PHE A 56 21.29 22.92 -11.97
C PHE A 56 22.31 23.33 -10.89
N THR A 57 21.97 24.37 -10.12
CA THR A 57 22.76 24.84 -8.98
C THR A 57 21.95 24.82 -7.69
N ASP A 58 22.58 24.43 -6.58
CA ASP A 58 21.91 24.35 -5.27
C ASP A 58 21.33 25.71 -4.85
N GLY A 59 20.00 25.75 -4.69
CA GLY A 59 19.25 26.96 -4.34
C GLY A 59 18.37 27.51 -5.47
N ASP A 60 18.58 27.05 -6.70
CA ASP A 60 17.71 27.38 -7.84
C ASP A 60 16.45 26.48 -7.86
N SER A 61 15.43 26.93 -8.60
CA SER A 61 14.25 26.11 -8.88
C SER A 61 14.62 24.97 -9.83
N CYS A 62 14.31 23.73 -9.46
CA CYS A 62 14.56 22.56 -10.30
C CYS A 62 13.35 22.08 -11.12
N GLU A 63 12.31 22.92 -11.29
CA GLU A 63 11.08 22.53 -11.98
C GLU A 63 11.32 22.14 -13.45
N ASP A 64 12.22 22.85 -14.15
CA ASP A 64 12.52 22.56 -15.55
C ASP A 64 13.27 21.22 -15.70
N GLU A 65 14.27 20.97 -14.86
CA GLU A 65 15.02 19.71 -14.80
C GLU A 65 14.10 18.54 -14.42
N ARG A 66 13.12 18.78 -13.54
CA ARG A 66 12.11 17.78 -13.18
C ARG A 66 11.17 17.48 -14.34
N GLU A 67 10.69 18.49 -15.05
CA GLU A 67 9.84 18.30 -16.23
C GLU A 67 10.58 17.52 -17.32
N GLN A 68 11.84 17.88 -17.57
CA GLN A 68 12.70 17.18 -18.52
C GLN A 68 13.01 15.74 -18.08
N THR A 69 13.29 15.52 -16.79
CA THR A 69 13.47 14.18 -16.22
C THR A 69 12.21 13.34 -16.39
N LYS A 70 11.03 13.92 -16.21
CA LYS A 70 9.75 13.22 -16.44
C LYS A 70 9.59 12.83 -17.91
N LYS A 71 9.86 13.73 -18.84
CA LYS A 71 9.81 13.45 -20.29
C LYS A 71 10.81 12.36 -20.67
N PHE A 72 12.02 12.40 -20.12
CA PHE A 72 13.03 11.37 -20.29
C PHE A 72 12.52 9.99 -19.82
N LEU A 73 11.93 9.91 -18.62
CA LEU A 73 11.35 8.66 -18.11
C LEU A 73 10.19 8.16 -18.99
N GLU A 74 9.37 9.05 -19.53
CA GLU A 74 8.28 8.73 -20.45
C GLU A 74 8.79 8.23 -21.82
N ALA A 75 9.99 8.62 -22.23
CA ALA A 75 10.62 8.18 -23.48
C ALA A 75 11.37 6.83 -23.34
N LEU A 76 11.68 6.38 -22.12
CA LEU A 76 12.39 5.12 -21.92
C LEU A 76 11.60 3.89 -22.42
N PRO A 77 12.28 2.84 -22.91
CA PRO A 77 11.67 1.53 -23.16
C PRO A 77 10.96 0.96 -21.92
N ASP A 78 9.85 0.23 -22.11
CA ASP A 78 9.04 -0.32 -21.00
C ASP A 78 9.84 -1.17 -20.02
N LYS A 79 10.85 -1.90 -20.50
CA LYS A 79 11.75 -2.69 -19.65
C LYS A 79 12.55 -1.80 -18.69
N LEU A 80 13.08 -0.68 -19.19
CA LEU A 80 13.84 0.29 -18.39
C LEU A 80 12.91 1.13 -17.49
N LYS A 81 11.73 1.53 -17.98
CA LYS A 81 10.69 2.15 -17.14
C LYS A 81 10.32 1.26 -15.96
N LYS A 82 10.11 -0.03 -16.18
CA LYS A 82 9.82 -0.99 -15.08
C LYS A 82 11.00 -1.14 -14.12
N GLN A 83 12.24 -1.04 -14.59
CA GLN A 83 13.42 -1.09 -13.72
C GLN A 83 13.55 0.16 -12.83
N VAL A 84 13.29 1.34 -13.39
CA VAL A 84 13.33 2.63 -12.69
C VAL A 84 12.09 2.84 -11.79
N GLN A 85 10.88 2.67 -12.34
CA GLN A 85 9.60 2.80 -11.62
C GLN A 85 9.34 1.63 -10.67
N GLY A 86 9.91 0.46 -10.95
CA GLY A 86 9.80 -0.75 -10.10
C GLY A 86 10.59 -0.66 -8.81
N GLN A 87 11.54 0.28 -8.71
CA GLN A 87 12.25 0.57 -7.46
C GLN A 87 11.34 1.15 -6.36
N GLY A 88 10.13 1.63 -6.69
CA GLY A 88 9.14 2.07 -5.69
C GLY A 88 8.16 0.99 -5.22
N LYS A 89 7.95 -0.08 -6.00
CA LYS A 89 7.05 -1.18 -5.60
C LYS A 89 7.87 -2.35 -5.07
N ARG A 90 8.36 -2.20 -3.83
CA ARG A 90 8.85 -3.34 -3.03
C ARG A 90 7.86 -4.49 -3.19
N TRP A 91 8.35 -5.70 -3.51
CA TRP A 91 7.52 -6.90 -3.60
C TRP A 91 6.59 -6.98 -2.37
N ARG A 92 5.27 -6.91 -2.60
CA ARG A 92 4.24 -6.94 -1.55
C ARG A 92 3.58 -8.30 -1.42
N GLY A 93 4.35 -9.37 -1.63
CA GLY A 93 3.88 -10.74 -1.51
C GLY A 93 4.76 -11.56 -0.57
N PRO A 94 4.40 -12.83 -0.35
CA PRO A 94 5.26 -13.76 0.37
C PRO A 94 6.62 -13.89 -0.32
N LYS A 95 7.70 -13.95 0.47
CA LYS A 95 9.07 -14.01 -0.07
C LYS A 95 9.32 -15.23 -0.94
N PHE A 96 8.67 -16.36 -0.65
CA PHE A 96 8.77 -17.58 -1.47
C PHE A 96 8.11 -17.47 -2.87
N LEU A 97 7.45 -16.35 -3.19
CA LEU A 97 6.87 -16.06 -4.52
C LEU A 97 7.53 -14.85 -5.21
N GLU A 98 8.58 -14.28 -4.59
CA GLU A 98 9.39 -13.23 -5.20
C GLU A 98 10.05 -13.82 -6.46
N GLY A 99 9.97 -13.14 -7.60
CA GLY A 99 10.52 -13.69 -8.86
C GLY A 99 9.74 -14.83 -9.52
N ALA A 100 8.81 -15.52 -8.83
CA ALA A 100 7.96 -16.56 -9.43
C ALA A 100 7.12 -16.04 -10.61
N SER A 101 6.73 -16.94 -11.53
CA SER A 101 5.89 -16.57 -12.68
C SER A 101 4.49 -16.11 -12.24
N ASP A 102 3.83 -15.31 -13.08
CA ASP A 102 2.49 -14.81 -12.76
C ASP A 102 1.45 -15.93 -12.67
N GLU A 103 1.62 -17.01 -13.44
CA GLU A 103 0.80 -18.22 -13.36
C GLU A 103 0.94 -18.90 -12.00
N VAL A 104 2.17 -19.16 -11.54
CA VAL A 104 2.41 -19.76 -10.22
C VAL A 104 1.81 -18.87 -9.13
N ARG A 105 2.06 -17.55 -9.18
CA ARG A 105 1.46 -16.61 -8.22
C ARG A 105 -0.06 -16.64 -8.24
N GLN A 106 -0.67 -16.81 -9.42
CA GLN A 106 -2.12 -16.90 -9.54
C GLN A 106 -2.66 -18.16 -8.89
N GLN A 107 -2.05 -19.32 -9.11
CA GLN A 107 -2.45 -20.58 -8.47
C GLN A 107 -2.45 -20.47 -6.93
N PHE A 108 -1.42 -19.85 -6.37
CA PHE A 108 -1.36 -19.61 -4.94
C PHE A 108 -2.44 -18.62 -4.47
N ARG A 109 -2.69 -17.53 -5.22
CA ARG A 109 -3.78 -16.57 -4.92
C ARG A 109 -5.14 -17.24 -4.94
N ASP A 110 -5.41 -18.07 -5.93
CA ASP A 110 -6.67 -18.80 -6.06
C ASP A 110 -6.85 -19.72 -4.86
N LEU A 111 -5.82 -20.47 -4.46
CA LEU A 111 -5.87 -21.31 -3.26
C LEU A 111 -6.06 -20.50 -1.95
N TRP A 112 -5.45 -19.31 -1.83
CA TRP A 112 -5.68 -18.41 -0.69
C TRP A 112 -7.14 -17.99 -0.59
N HIS A 113 -7.74 -17.65 -1.74
CA HIS A 113 -9.09 -17.13 -1.82
C HIS A 113 -10.17 -18.20 -2.01
N ASP A 114 -9.79 -19.46 -2.21
CA ASP A 114 -10.73 -20.57 -2.29
C ASP A 114 -11.42 -20.75 -0.94
N ARG A 115 -12.74 -20.56 -0.93
CA ARG A 115 -13.58 -20.68 0.26
C ARG A 115 -14.25 -22.05 0.38
N SER A 116 -14.13 -22.89 -0.64
CA SER A 116 -14.58 -24.28 -0.58
C SER A 116 -13.66 -25.12 0.32
N ILE A 117 -12.40 -24.71 0.47
CA ILE A 117 -11.39 -25.39 1.29
C ILE A 117 -11.40 -24.81 2.72
N LYS A 118 -11.58 -25.70 3.70
CA LYS A 118 -11.51 -25.34 5.13
C LYS A 118 -10.12 -24.84 5.50
N LYS A 119 -10.07 -23.92 6.47
CA LYS A 119 -8.83 -23.25 6.88
C LYS A 119 -7.78 -24.23 7.41
N GLU A 120 -8.21 -25.33 8.00
CA GLU A 120 -7.40 -26.39 8.59
C GLU A 120 -6.71 -27.25 7.51
N ASP A 121 -7.34 -27.39 6.35
CA ASP A 121 -6.85 -28.20 5.23
C ASP A 121 -5.94 -27.39 4.28
N LYS A 122 -6.08 -26.06 4.30
CA LYS A 122 -5.25 -25.14 3.47
C LYS A 122 -3.74 -25.37 3.59
N PRO A 123 -3.13 -25.56 4.78
CA PRO A 123 -1.68 -25.76 4.89
C PRO A 123 -1.18 -26.93 4.05
N GLN A 124 -1.91 -28.06 4.06
CA GLN A 124 -1.55 -29.23 3.27
C GLN A 124 -1.67 -28.94 1.77
N LYS A 125 -2.75 -28.25 1.36
CA LYS A 125 -2.94 -27.86 -0.04
C LYS A 125 -1.87 -26.88 -0.54
N PHE A 126 -1.41 -25.97 0.31
CA PHE A 126 -0.30 -25.08 -0.03
C PHE A 126 1.02 -25.83 -0.16
N LEU A 127 1.26 -26.84 0.68
CA LEU A 127 2.46 -27.68 0.57
C LEU A 127 2.44 -28.50 -0.74
N GLU A 128 1.31 -29.13 -1.06
CA GLU A 128 1.12 -29.86 -2.33
C GLU A 128 1.38 -28.96 -3.54
N LEU A 129 0.83 -27.74 -3.54
CA LEU A 129 1.06 -26.77 -4.61
C LEU A 129 2.53 -26.34 -4.66
N ALA A 130 3.12 -26.02 -3.52
CA ALA A 130 4.51 -25.59 -3.43
C ALA A 130 5.49 -26.63 -3.96
N GLU A 131 5.33 -27.90 -3.59
CA GLU A 131 6.19 -28.99 -4.06
C GLU A 131 6.04 -29.25 -5.57
N LYS A 132 4.87 -28.92 -6.15
CA LYS A 132 4.62 -29.06 -7.59
C LYS A 132 5.18 -27.90 -8.41
N THR A 133 5.16 -26.67 -7.89
CA THR A 133 5.35 -25.46 -8.71
C THR A 133 6.57 -24.63 -8.36
N LEU A 134 7.13 -24.77 -7.16
CA LEU A 134 8.29 -23.99 -6.72
C LEU A 134 9.59 -24.76 -6.98
N ASP A 135 10.65 -24.02 -7.30
CA ASP A 135 12.01 -24.57 -7.30
C ASP A 135 12.52 -24.82 -5.87
N SER A 136 13.71 -25.39 -5.75
CA SER A 136 14.30 -25.77 -4.47
C SER A 136 14.53 -24.60 -3.52
N GLU A 137 14.91 -23.43 -4.03
CA GLU A 137 15.16 -22.23 -3.22
C GLU A 137 13.83 -21.67 -2.67
N HIS A 138 12.85 -21.48 -3.54
CA HIS A 138 11.53 -20.98 -3.16
C HIS A 138 10.78 -21.96 -2.27
N LEU A 139 10.92 -23.27 -2.49
CA LEU A 139 10.35 -24.29 -1.61
C LEU A 139 10.96 -24.27 -0.21
N ALA A 140 12.28 -24.03 -0.09
CA ALA A 140 12.92 -23.85 1.22
C ALA A 140 12.39 -22.60 1.94
N LEU A 141 12.21 -21.50 1.22
CA LEU A 141 11.59 -20.27 1.76
C LEU A 141 10.12 -20.51 2.18
N PHE A 142 9.37 -21.30 1.42
CA PHE A 142 8.00 -21.69 1.76
C PHE A 142 7.97 -22.50 3.07
N LYS A 143 8.80 -23.55 3.17
CA LYS A 143 8.89 -24.40 4.37
C LYS A 143 9.32 -23.58 5.60
N LYS A 144 10.24 -22.64 5.45
CA LYS A 144 10.61 -21.69 6.52
C LYS A 144 9.42 -20.82 6.93
N SER A 145 8.71 -20.25 5.95
CA SER A 145 7.55 -19.38 6.19
C SER A 145 6.42 -20.10 6.93
N GLU A 146 6.13 -21.36 6.57
CA GLU A 146 5.11 -22.17 7.27
C GLU A 146 5.52 -22.48 8.71
N LYS A 147 6.78 -22.86 8.96
CA LYS A 147 7.30 -23.06 10.33
C LYS A 147 7.15 -21.81 11.19
N GLU A 148 7.51 -20.64 10.66
CA GLU A 148 7.34 -19.38 11.37
C GLU A 148 5.86 -19.05 11.63
N ARG A 149 4.98 -19.37 10.67
CA ARG A 149 3.53 -19.14 10.79
C ARG A 149 2.91 -20.04 11.86
N GLU A 150 3.33 -21.29 11.92
CA GLU A 150 2.94 -22.23 12.97
C GLU A 150 3.46 -21.79 14.35
N ALA A 151 4.71 -21.36 14.44
CA ALA A 151 5.29 -20.83 15.68
C ALA A 151 4.52 -19.61 16.19
N ARG A 152 4.18 -18.65 15.31
CA ARG A 152 3.33 -17.49 15.67
C ARG A 152 1.94 -17.92 16.14
N ARG A 153 1.33 -18.92 15.51
CA ARG A 153 0.03 -19.47 15.93
C ARG A 153 0.09 -20.06 17.34
N LYS A 154 1.10 -20.90 17.60
CA LYS A 154 1.32 -21.51 18.92
C LYS A 154 1.60 -20.47 19.99
N ALA A 155 2.45 -19.48 19.69
CA ALA A 155 2.76 -18.38 20.60
C ALA A 155 1.53 -17.54 20.93
N PHE A 156 0.67 -17.25 19.94
CA PHE A 156 -0.59 -16.56 20.18
C PHE A 156 -1.54 -17.38 21.06
N GLN A 157 -1.67 -18.68 20.78
CA GLN A 157 -2.50 -19.57 21.59
C GLN A 157 -2.05 -19.61 23.06
N SER A 158 -0.73 -19.68 23.31
CA SER A 158 -0.20 -19.61 24.67
C SER A 158 -0.52 -18.28 25.37
N LYS A 159 -0.59 -17.17 24.62
CA LYS A 159 -1.03 -15.87 25.19
C LYS A 159 -2.53 -15.90 25.53
N VAL A 160 -3.35 -16.52 24.68
CA VAL A 160 -4.80 -16.68 24.93
C VAL A 160 -5.06 -17.53 26.17
N GLU A 161 -4.30 -18.59 26.39
CA GLU A 161 -4.42 -19.46 27.57
C GLU A 161 -4.04 -18.77 28.88
N LYS A 162 -3.15 -17.75 28.82
CA LYS A 162 -2.71 -16.96 29.97
C LYS A 162 -3.60 -15.75 30.28
N LEU A 163 -4.70 -15.57 29.54
CA LEU A 163 -5.63 -14.47 29.79
C LEU A 163 -6.32 -14.63 31.15
N SER A 164 -6.64 -13.49 31.78
CA SER A 164 -7.54 -13.48 32.93
C SER A 164 -8.94 -14.01 32.53
N PRO A 165 -9.74 -14.53 33.46
CA PRO A 165 -11.09 -15.03 33.15
C PRO A 165 -11.97 -13.98 32.45
N GLU A 166 -11.89 -12.72 32.90
CA GLU A 166 -12.62 -11.61 32.27
C GLU A 166 -12.15 -11.34 30.84
N ALA A 167 -10.83 -11.26 30.63
CA ALA A 167 -10.26 -11.05 29.30
C ALA A 167 -10.55 -12.23 28.36
N LYS A 168 -10.54 -13.46 28.87
CA LYS A 168 -10.88 -14.66 28.11
C LYS A 168 -12.35 -14.65 27.68
N ALA A 169 -13.26 -14.27 28.58
CA ALA A 169 -14.68 -14.14 28.27
C ALA A 169 -14.93 -13.06 27.20
N ALA A 170 -14.22 -11.94 27.26
CA ALA A 170 -14.28 -10.91 26.23
C ALA A 170 -13.71 -11.41 24.88
N TYR A 171 -12.55 -12.08 24.90
CA TYR A 171 -11.95 -12.70 23.72
C TYR A 171 -12.89 -13.69 23.02
N ASP A 172 -13.56 -14.55 23.78
CA ASP A 172 -14.49 -15.53 23.23
C ASP A 172 -15.72 -14.87 22.57
N LYS A 173 -16.21 -13.76 23.13
CA LYS A 173 -17.26 -12.95 22.47
C LYS A 173 -16.75 -12.34 21.15
N LEU A 174 -15.52 -11.83 21.14
CA LEU A 174 -14.91 -11.26 19.93
C LEU A 174 -14.69 -12.29 18.82
N GLU A 175 -14.26 -13.51 19.17
CA GLU A 175 -14.11 -14.59 18.18
C GLU A 175 -15.47 -15.05 17.63
N LYS A 176 -16.52 -15.15 18.46
CA LYS A 176 -17.89 -15.42 17.97
C LYS A 176 -18.39 -14.36 16.99
N LEU A 177 -18.22 -13.07 17.32
CA LEU A 177 -18.58 -11.97 16.42
C LEU A 177 -17.79 -12.04 15.10
N ARG A 178 -16.53 -12.45 15.16
CA ARG A 178 -15.70 -12.63 13.97
C ARG A 178 -16.22 -13.77 13.10
N GLU A 179 -16.59 -14.91 13.69
CA GLU A 179 -17.19 -16.06 12.99
C GLU A 179 -18.53 -15.69 12.34
N GLU A 180 -19.42 -15.02 13.07
CA GLU A 180 -20.71 -14.54 12.54
C GLU A 180 -20.50 -13.59 11.36
N ARG A 181 -19.54 -12.64 11.49
CA ARG A 181 -19.18 -11.75 10.39
C ARG A 181 -18.69 -12.53 9.18
N MET A 182 -17.83 -13.53 9.36
CA MET A 182 -17.34 -14.36 8.26
C MET A 182 -18.48 -15.13 7.59
N LYS A 183 -19.39 -15.70 8.38
CA LYS A 183 -20.57 -16.41 7.89
C LYS A 183 -21.47 -15.53 7.02
N ILE A 184 -21.75 -14.30 7.45
CA ILE A 184 -22.49 -13.32 6.62
C ILE A 184 -21.78 -13.10 5.29
N TYR A 185 -20.45 -12.91 5.31
CA TYR A 185 -19.67 -12.75 4.09
C TYR A 185 -19.67 -13.99 3.19
N ASP A 186 -19.83 -15.20 3.74
CA ASP A 186 -19.87 -16.44 2.97
C ASP A 186 -21.23 -16.70 2.33
N GLU A 187 -22.33 -16.34 3.00
CA GLU A 187 -23.71 -16.56 2.52
C GLU A 187 -24.15 -15.57 1.44
N ILE A 188 -23.61 -14.34 1.42
CA ILE A 188 -23.99 -13.34 0.41
C ILE A 188 -23.34 -13.60 -0.97
N PRO A 189 -23.96 -13.15 -2.08
CA PRO A 189 -23.36 -13.26 -3.40
C PRO A 189 -22.09 -12.42 -3.55
N GLU A 190 -21.24 -12.78 -4.53
CA GLU A 190 -19.96 -12.10 -4.75
C GLU A 190 -20.10 -10.61 -5.09
N SER A 191 -21.14 -10.24 -5.85
CA SER A 191 -21.47 -8.84 -6.18
C SER A 191 -21.70 -8.02 -4.91
N ALA A 192 -22.62 -8.45 -4.05
CA ALA A 192 -22.93 -7.79 -2.78
C ALA A 192 -21.70 -7.70 -1.87
N ARG A 193 -20.86 -8.74 -1.85
CA ARG A 193 -19.60 -8.71 -1.10
C ARG A 193 -18.63 -7.65 -1.60
N LYS A 194 -18.49 -7.49 -2.92
CA LYS A 194 -17.63 -6.47 -3.54
C LYS A 194 -18.13 -5.06 -3.17
N GLU A 195 -19.44 -4.84 -3.20
CA GLU A 195 -20.08 -3.59 -2.78
C GLU A 195 -19.84 -3.28 -1.28
N LEU A 196 -20.04 -4.26 -0.40
CA LEU A 196 -19.75 -4.07 1.02
C LEU A 196 -18.25 -3.80 1.26
N ARG A 197 -17.36 -4.48 0.54
CA ARG A 197 -15.92 -4.27 0.66
C ARG A 197 -15.54 -2.83 0.26
N SER A 198 -16.08 -2.31 -0.84
CA SER A 198 -15.79 -0.93 -1.28
C SER A 198 -16.28 0.11 -0.26
N LEU A 199 -17.45 -0.12 0.34
CA LEU A 199 -18.02 0.73 1.38
C LEU A 199 -17.12 0.84 2.62
N PHE A 200 -16.58 -0.27 3.10
CA PHE A 200 -15.78 -0.30 4.32
C PHE A 200 -14.29 -0.01 4.09
N TRP A 201 -13.73 -0.29 2.91
CA TRP A 201 -12.35 0.06 2.56
C TRP A 201 -12.10 1.57 2.64
N GLY A 202 -13.02 2.39 2.13
CA GLY A 202 -12.93 3.86 2.21
C GLY A 202 -13.13 4.45 3.62
N ARG A 203 -13.63 3.65 4.57
CA ARG A 203 -13.83 4.06 5.97
C ARG A 203 -12.62 3.73 6.86
N TRP A 204 -11.96 2.60 6.61
CA TRP A 204 -10.78 2.18 7.38
C TRP A 204 -9.53 3.03 7.10
N HIS A 205 -9.33 3.52 5.86
CA HIS A 205 -8.22 4.43 5.55
C HIS A 205 -8.36 5.83 6.15
N ARG A 206 -9.57 6.27 6.51
CA ARG A 206 -9.80 7.59 7.10
C ARG A 206 -9.54 7.66 8.61
N ARG A 207 -9.62 6.54 9.33
CA ARG A 207 -9.44 6.49 10.80
C ARG A 207 -7.98 6.34 11.27
N HIS A 208 -7.03 6.20 10.36
CA HIS A 208 -5.60 6.12 10.69
C HIS A 208 -4.85 7.43 10.40
N HIS A 209 -5.59 8.52 10.16
CA HIS A 209 -5.06 9.86 9.92
C HIS A 209 -5.65 10.92 10.87
N ASP A 210 -6.44 10.50 11.86
CA ASP A 210 -6.90 11.32 12.98
C ASP A 210 -6.24 10.83 14.28
#